data_AF-A0A662DI03-F1
#
_entry.id   AF-A0A662DI03-F1
#
_cell.length_a   1.000
_cell.length_b   1.000
_cell.length_c   1.000
_cell.angle_alpha   90.00
_cell.angle_beta   90.00
_cell.angle_gamma   90.00
#
_symmetry.space_group_name_H-M   'P 1'
#
loop_
_entity.id
_entity.type
_entity.pdbx_description
1 polymer ?
#
loop_
_entity_poly.entity_id
_entity_poly.type
_entity_poly.pdbx_seq_one_letter_code
_entity_poly.pdbx_strand_id
1 'polypeptide(L)'
;MDSFLRTYPFLVKYLGEPFSIGADGVTWKYDANATSWGWDARTNTVLLNANILEQPPDQPPYAQLDESYQHETTHLFYDVGEDIIRFTFGQWIWEAHALAGQALANQDALGFPAFGLVATYDTEANIGYQVLNGVPRDSEKWNRTIVDGNATSALLLLIDVLSADSDRDFLKRVNAGILDHYRTTRSVDISREAYSAVLNEAAAGKKIDGQSPGEWLFSQPVANIAGKTGEYLAVVPRYSAEWYGMELFPTRFWVFAFRREKLGQDYRETALEGLDVKLTVYNAVDEVVRQTTIQSAGGMGVEVDGWELLPEDINDGAYLVKAEANVDGKPLETYNYFVIMRQAPKVTIEDERLIVVLTNASGSALMPEIATGMSVTGGRISATLPGILVVNAKPGVPVTFEVGSFVKTISKPLTARVVSLRFP
;
A
#
# COMPACT_ATOMS: atom_id res chain seq x y z
N MET A 1 -14.93 8.28 -25.89
CA MET A 1 -15.67 8.84 -24.74
C MET A 1 -14.62 9.28 -23.74
N ASP A 2 -14.70 10.52 -23.26
CA ASP A 2 -13.71 11.09 -22.33
C ASP A 2 -13.46 10.13 -21.15
N SER A 3 -12.19 9.91 -20.81
CA SER A 3 -11.75 9.06 -19.70
C SER A 3 -12.44 9.48 -18.40
N PHE A 4 -12.63 10.78 -18.21
CA PHE A 4 -13.36 11.35 -17.08
C PHE A 4 -14.82 10.94 -17.02
N LEU A 5 -15.56 11.10 -18.11
CA LEU A 5 -16.99 10.84 -18.11
C LEU A 5 -17.29 9.37 -17.80
N ARG A 6 -16.33 8.48 -18.08
CA ARG A 6 -16.40 7.06 -17.70
C ARG A 6 -16.18 6.84 -16.21
N THR A 7 -15.21 7.52 -15.59
CA THR A 7 -14.83 7.30 -14.19
C THR A 7 -15.58 8.21 -13.19
N TYR A 8 -16.07 9.38 -13.63
CA TYR A 8 -16.67 10.41 -12.79
C TYR A 8 -17.81 9.90 -11.89
N PRO A 9 -18.80 9.12 -12.38
CA PRO A 9 -19.86 8.61 -11.51
C PRO A 9 -19.32 7.76 -10.35
N PHE A 10 -18.23 7.03 -10.59
CA PHE A 10 -17.58 6.20 -9.58
C PHE A 10 -16.67 7.03 -8.66
N LEU A 11 -16.00 8.06 -9.18
CA LEU A 11 -15.31 9.03 -8.34
C LEU A 11 -16.30 9.72 -7.38
N VAL A 12 -17.46 10.16 -7.85
CA VAL A 12 -18.51 10.75 -6.98
C VAL A 12 -19.04 9.75 -5.95
N LYS A 13 -19.21 8.49 -6.35
CA LYS A 13 -19.60 7.41 -5.45
C LYS A 13 -18.60 7.26 -4.29
N TYR A 14 -17.31 7.21 -4.58
CA TYR A 14 -16.27 6.89 -3.60
C TYR A 14 -15.65 8.09 -2.87
N LEU A 15 -15.64 9.27 -3.48
CA LEU A 15 -14.99 10.49 -2.98
C LEU A 15 -15.98 11.61 -2.63
N GLY A 16 -17.24 11.50 -3.05
CA GLY A 16 -18.25 12.56 -2.91
C GLY A 16 -18.24 13.54 -4.08
N GLU A 17 -19.05 14.59 -3.99
CA GLU A 17 -19.04 15.65 -5.00
C GLU A 17 -17.69 16.40 -4.94
N PRO A 18 -17.09 16.71 -6.09
CA PRO A 18 -15.83 17.44 -6.13
C PRO A 18 -15.96 18.84 -5.53
N PHE A 19 -14.88 19.34 -4.93
CA PHE A 19 -14.88 20.68 -4.34
C PHE A 19 -14.67 21.77 -5.39
N SER A 20 -14.08 21.38 -6.53
CA SER A 20 -13.44 22.32 -7.45
C SER A 20 -13.87 22.20 -8.92
N ILE A 21 -14.42 21.06 -9.34
CA ILE A 21 -14.78 20.81 -10.75
C ILE A 21 -16.24 20.38 -10.88
N GLY A 22 -16.82 20.54 -12.07
CA GLY A 22 -18.15 20.03 -12.40
C GLY A 22 -18.10 18.68 -13.12
N ALA A 23 -19.28 18.08 -13.36
CA ALA A 23 -19.43 16.85 -14.14
C ALA A 23 -18.94 16.98 -15.60
N ASP A 24 -18.83 18.20 -16.12
CA ASP A 24 -18.28 18.48 -17.45
C ASP A 24 -16.74 18.39 -17.50
N GLY A 25 -16.09 18.20 -16.34
CA GLY A 25 -14.65 17.95 -16.23
C GLY A 25 -13.78 19.19 -16.27
N VAL A 26 -12.52 18.97 -16.67
CA VAL A 26 -11.46 19.97 -16.79
C VAL A 26 -10.99 20.06 -18.24
N THR A 27 -10.52 21.23 -18.66
CA THR A 27 -9.83 21.39 -19.95
C THR A 27 -8.41 20.87 -19.83
N TRP A 28 -7.87 20.24 -20.87
CA TRP A 28 -6.46 19.81 -20.89
C TRP A 28 -5.69 20.57 -21.95
N LYS A 29 -4.55 21.12 -21.56
CA LYS A 29 -3.69 21.90 -22.45
C LYS A 29 -2.29 21.33 -22.47
N TYR A 30 -1.88 20.83 -23.63
CA TYR A 30 -0.49 20.46 -23.88
C TYR A 30 0.36 21.69 -24.18
N ASP A 31 1.47 21.82 -23.49
CA ASP A 31 2.53 22.79 -23.74
C ASP A 31 3.90 22.10 -23.62
N ALA A 32 4.57 21.91 -24.76
CA ALA A 32 5.87 21.28 -24.82
C ALA A 32 6.97 22.04 -24.04
N ASN A 33 6.75 23.31 -23.70
CA ASN A 33 7.70 24.13 -22.94
C ASN A 33 7.37 24.19 -21.44
N ALA A 34 6.29 23.55 -21.00
CA ALA A 34 5.93 23.52 -19.60
C ALA A 34 6.98 22.75 -18.79
N THR A 35 7.49 23.38 -17.73
CA THR A 35 8.47 22.75 -16.82
C THR A 35 7.80 21.88 -15.75
N SER A 36 6.47 21.95 -15.64
CA SER A 36 5.68 21.19 -14.67
C SER A 36 4.30 20.89 -15.24
N TRP A 37 3.68 19.82 -14.73
CA TRP A 37 2.27 19.51 -14.90
C TRP A 37 1.43 20.06 -13.74
N GLY A 38 0.12 20.19 -13.90
CA GLY A 38 -0.79 20.56 -12.80
C GLY A 38 -2.03 21.32 -13.24
N TRP A 39 -3.00 21.45 -12.34
CA TRP A 39 -4.28 22.11 -12.58
C TRP A 39 -4.27 23.60 -12.25
N ASP A 40 -4.82 24.43 -13.14
CA ASP A 40 -5.12 25.85 -12.94
C ASP A 40 -6.64 26.03 -12.82
N ALA A 41 -7.09 26.32 -11.60
CA ALA A 41 -8.52 26.48 -11.30
C ALA A 41 -9.18 27.66 -12.03
N ARG A 42 -8.46 28.74 -12.36
CA ARG A 42 -9.02 29.94 -13.02
C ARG A 42 -9.47 29.66 -14.43
N THR A 43 -8.71 28.79 -15.10
CA THR A 43 -8.96 28.37 -16.48
C THR A 43 -9.59 26.99 -16.53
N ASN A 44 -9.85 26.38 -15.36
CA ASN A 44 -10.25 24.99 -15.19
C ASN A 44 -9.43 24.05 -16.09
N THR A 45 -8.11 24.26 -16.14
CA THR A 45 -7.22 23.62 -17.13
C THR A 45 -6.10 22.85 -16.45
N VAL A 46 -5.91 21.58 -16.81
CA VAL A 46 -4.70 20.83 -16.47
C VAL A 46 -3.67 21.01 -17.57
N LEU A 47 -2.48 21.48 -17.18
CA LEU A 47 -1.37 21.73 -18.09
C LEU A 47 -0.48 20.49 -18.18
N LEU A 48 -0.21 20.06 -19.40
CA LEU A 48 0.62 18.89 -19.73
C LEU A 48 1.95 19.34 -20.32
N ASN A 49 3.03 18.66 -19.94
CA ASN A 49 4.36 18.85 -20.52
C ASN A 49 4.74 17.72 -21.49
N ALA A 50 5.95 17.79 -22.06
CA ALA A 50 6.43 16.82 -23.05
C ALA A 50 6.48 15.37 -22.55
N ASN A 51 6.70 15.15 -21.25
CA ASN A 51 6.90 13.81 -20.67
C ASN A 51 5.64 12.94 -20.74
N ILE A 52 4.44 13.53 -20.85
CA ILE A 52 3.18 12.77 -20.93
C ILE A 52 3.03 11.96 -22.23
N LEU A 53 3.84 12.29 -23.24
CA LEU A 53 3.83 11.60 -24.54
C LEU A 53 4.84 10.45 -24.59
N GLU A 54 5.67 10.28 -23.55
CA GLU A 54 6.70 9.23 -23.47
C GLU A 54 6.11 7.88 -23.02
N GLN A 55 5.54 7.12 -23.96
CA GLN A 55 4.92 5.84 -23.63
C GLN A 55 5.87 4.65 -23.74
N PRO A 56 5.83 3.72 -22.78
CA PRO A 56 6.44 2.41 -22.93
C PRO A 56 5.89 1.68 -24.18
N PRO A 57 6.72 0.97 -24.95
CA PRO A 57 6.31 0.35 -26.22
C PRO A 57 5.30 -0.79 -26.05
N ASP A 58 5.14 -1.30 -24.83
CA ASP A 58 4.26 -2.38 -24.42
C ASP A 58 2.90 -1.92 -23.89
N GLN A 59 2.68 -0.60 -23.77
CA GLN A 59 1.40 -0.05 -23.32
C GLN A 59 0.48 0.36 -24.46
N PRO A 60 -0.86 0.31 -24.25
CA PRO A 60 -1.81 0.87 -25.20
C PRO A 60 -1.53 2.36 -25.48
N PRO A 61 -1.76 2.83 -26.72
CA PRO A 61 -1.65 4.24 -27.04
C PRO A 61 -2.45 5.11 -26.06
N TYR A 62 -1.80 6.15 -25.54
CA TYR A 62 -2.37 7.13 -24.60
C TYR A 62 -2.62 6.62 -23.18
N ALA A 63 -2.15 5.43 -22.80
CA ALA A 63 -2.34 4.89 -21.45
C ALA A 63 -1.81 5.82 -20.35
N GLN A 64 -0.56 6.31 -20.48
CA GLN A 64 0.03 7.25 -19.52
C GLN A 64 -0.71 8.59 -19.46
N LEU A 65 -1.23 9.05 -20.60
CA LEU A 65 -2.04 10.26 -20.68
C LEU A 65 -3.38 10.07 -19.94
N ASP A 66 -4.06 8.95 -20.18
CA ASP A 66 -5.32 8.59 -19.52
C ASP A 66 -5.15 8.37 -18.01
N GLU A 67 -4.05 7.75 -17.58
CA GLU A 67 -3.76 7.51 -16.17
C GLU A 67 -3.45 8.82 -15.42
N SER A 68 -2.58 9.66 -16.00
CA SER A 68 -2.28 10.98 -15.43
C SER A 68 -3.51 11.87 -15.45
N TYR A 69 -4.35 11.74 -16.48
CA TYR A 69 -5.65 12.40 -16.56
C TYR A 69 -6.49 12.12 -15.33
N GLN A 70 -6.68 10.83 -15.04
CA GLN A 70 -7.52 10.40 -13.93
C GLN A 70 -6.91 10.79 -12.59
N HIS A 71 -5.59 10.61 -12.44
CA HIS A 71 -4.87 10.90 -11.20
C HIS A 71 -5.02 12.38 -10.81
N GLU A 72 -4.62 13.30 -11.70
CA GLU A 72 -4.63 14.74 -11.40
C GLU A 72 -6.06 15.28 -11.20
N THR A 73 -7.03 14.75 -11.95
CA THR A 73 -8.43 15.13 -11.78
C THR A 73 -9.00 14.64 -10.44
N THR A 74 -8.46 13.54 -9.89
CA THR A 74 -8.93 12.99 -8.62
C THR A 74 -8.54 13.88 -7.43
N HIS A 75 -7.39 14.55 -7.47
CA HIS A 75 -7.02 15.56 -6.46
C HIS A 75 -8.10 16.64 -6.28
N LEU A 76 -8.79 16.99 -7.36
CA LEU A 76 -9.84 18.03 -7.38
C LEU A 76 -11.12 17.65 -6.62
N PHE A 77 -11.22 16.40 -6.18
CA PHE A 77 -12.31 15.95 -5.32
C PHE A 77 -12.11 16.35 -3.86
N TYR A 78 -10.91 16.74 -3.47
CA TYR A 78 -10.63 17.21 -2.11
C TYR A 78 -9.77 18.48 -2.03
N ASP A 79 -9.18 18.95 -3.13
CA ASP A 79 -8.56 20.28 -3.22
C ASP A 79 -9.61 21.38 -3.45
N VAL A 80 -9.39 22.59 -2.91
CA VAL A 80 -10.40 23.65 -2.87
C VAL A 80 -9.99 24.87 -3.69
N GLY A 81 -10.65 25.10 -4.83
CA GLY A 81 -10.36 26.26 -5.67
C GLY A 81 -8.91 26.23 -6.18
N GLU A 82 -8.16 27.32 -6.08
CA GLU A 82 -6.72 27.31 -6.43
C GLU A 82 -5.82 26.66 -5.36
N ASP A 83 -6.38 26.33 -4.19
CA ASP A 83 -5.61 25.88 -3.06
C ASP A 83 -5.62 24.35 -2.93
N ILE A 84 -4.41 23.78 -2.94
CA ILE A 84 -4.16 22.38 -2.61
C ILE A 84 -4.33 22.19 -1.10
N ILE A 85 -5.06 21.16 -0.67
CA ILE A 85 -5.11 20.78 0.75
C ILE A 85 -3.74 20.27 1.18
N ARG A 86 -3.17 20.94 2.19
CA ARG A 86 -1.82 20.65 2.68
C ARG A 86 -1.88 19.88 3.97
N PHE A 87 -1.54 18.60 3.89
CA PHE A 87 -1.31 17.78 5.06
C PHE A 87 0.05 18.14 5.66
N THR A 88 0.04 18.82 6.80
CA THR A 88 1.27 19.31 7.47
C THR A 88 2.20 18.20 7.95
N PHE A 89 1.73 16.95 7.90
CA PHE A 89 2.46 15.72 8.24
C PHE A 89 2.89 14.93 6.99
N GLY A 90 2.77 15.53 5.80
CA GLY A 90 3.46 15.13 4.58
C GLY A 90 2.57 14.81 3.39
N GLN A 91 3.11 15.00 2.19
CA GLN A 91 2.41 14.82 0.92
C GLN A 91 1.98 13.37 0.63
N TRP A 92 2.62 12.37 1.24
CA TRP A 92 2.30 10.96 1.01
C TRP A 92 0.80 10.63 1.13
N ILE A 93 0.08 11.29 2.04
CA ILE A 93 -1.35 11.08 2.24
C ILE A 93 -2.20 11.78 1.16
N TRP A 94 -1.72 12.91 0.63
CA TRP A 94 -2.38 13.64 -0.47
C TRP A 94 -2.41 12.76 -1.71
N GLU A 95 -1.28 12.16 -2.08
CA GLU A 95 -1.20 11.21 -3.20
C GLU A 95 -2.07 9.97 -2.99
N ALA A 96 -2.08 9.44 -1.76
CA ALA A 96 -2.84 8.24 -1.43
C ALA A 96 -4.35 8.43 -1.62
N HIS A 97 -4.91 9.62 -1.33
CA HIS A 97 -6.34 9.86 -1.57
C HIS A 97 -6.67 9.79 -3.07
N ALA A 98 -5.86 10.44 -3.91
CA ALA A 98 -6.05 10.40 -5.36
C ALA A 98 -5.92 8.99 -5.92
N LEU A 99 -4.85 8.28 -5.56
CA LEU A 99 -4.62 6.92 -6.03
C LEU A 99 -5.67 5.93 -5.54
N ALA A 100 -6.14 6.05 -4.29
CA ALA A 100 -7.20 5.19 -3.78
C ALA A 100 -8.53 5.45 -4.51
N GLY A 101 -8.90 6.72 -4.69
CA GLY A 101 -10.10 7.10 -5.45
C GLY A 101 -10.06 6.64 -6.90
N GLN A 102 -8.92 6.85 -7.57
CA GLN A 102 -8.67 6.40 -8.94
C GLN A 102 -8.75 4.88 -9.06
N ALA A 103 -8.12 4.14 -8.14
CA ALA A 103 -8.14 2.68 -8.16
C ALA A 103 -9.58 2.14 -8.06
N LEU A 104 -10.37 2.67 -7.12
CA LEU A 104 -11.77 2.28 -6.95
C LEU A 104 -12.62 2.63 -8.17
N ALA A 105 -12.45 3.82 -8.74
CA ALA A 105 -13.20 4.23 -9.92
C ALA A 105 -12.85 3.41 -11.16
N ASN A 106 -11.56 3.09 -11.36
CA ASN A 106 -11.09 2.25 -12.45
C ASN A 106 -11.54 0.80 -12.32
N GLN A 107 -11.71 0.31 -11.11
CA GLN A 107 -12.27 -1.01 -10.87
C GLN A 107 -13.68 -1.14 -11.45
N ASP A 108 -14.56 -0.19 -11.15
CA ASP A 108 -15.93 -0.24 -11.64
C ASP A 108 -16.04 0.21 -13.11
N ALA A 109 -15.27 1.20 -13.54
CA ALA A 109 -15.36 1.77 -14.88
C ALA A 109 -14.66 0.93 -15.96
N LEU A 110 -13.53 0.32 -15.62
CA LEU A 110 -12.62 -0.33 -16.56
C LEU A 110 -12.39 -1.82 -16.25
N GLY A 111 -12.88 -2.31 -15.10
CA GLY A 111 -12.64 -3.67 -14.65
C GLY A 111 -11.24 -3.89 -14.09
N PHE A 112 -10.48 -2.83 -13.79
CA PHE A 112 -9.13 -2.95 -13.24
C PHE A 112 -9.17 -3.16 -11.71
N PRO A 113 -8.72 -4.31 -11.18
CA PRO A 113 -8.84 -4.58 -9.75
C PRO A 113 -8.04 -3.60 -8.88
N ALA A 114 -8.73 -2.80 -8.06
CA ALA A 114 -8.08 -2.00 -6.98
C ALA A 114 -7.49 -2.89 -5.87
N PHE A 115 -7.96 -4.12 -5.78
CA PHE A 115 -7.72 -5.07 -4.69
C PHE A 115 -6.30 -5.62 -4.61
N GLY A 116 -5.57 -5.65 -5.74
CA GLY A 116 -4.18 -6.12 -5.77
C GLY A 116 -3.26 -5.32 -4.85
N LEU A 117 -3.60 -4.06 -4.61
CA LEU A 117 -2.88 -3.15 -3.71
C LEU A 117 -3.09 -3.53 -2.23
N VAL A 118 -4.31 -3.91 -1.83
CA VAL A 118 -4.60 -4.32 -0.43
C VAL A 118 -3.85 -5.60 -0.06
N ALA A 119 -3.71 -6.53 -1.01
CA ALA A 119 -3.09 -7.83 -0.75
C ALA A 119 -1.59 -7.76 -0.44
N THR A 120 -0.87 -6.74 -0.93
CA THR A 120 0.57 -6.55 -0.66
C THR A 120 0.85 -5.62 0.52
N TYR A 121 -0.18 -4.95 1.05
CA TYR A 121 -0.03 -3.95 2.11
C TYR A 121 0.79 -4.47 3.29
N ASP A 122 0.37 -5.58 3.90
CA ASP A 122 0.98 -6.07 5.13
C ASP A 122 2.42 -6.58 4.87
N THR A 123 2.74 -7.09 3.68
CA THR A 123 4.13 -7.45 3.30
C THR A 123 5.02 -6.24 3.06
N GLU A 124 4.47 -5.16 2.51
CA GLU A 124 5.19 -3.89 2.36
C GLU A 124 5.37 -3.19 3.71
N ALA A 125 4.32 -3.10 4.52
CA ALA A 125 4.39 -2.51 5.86
C ALA A 125 5.34 -3.29 6.79
N ASN A 126 5.51 -4.60 6.57
CA ASN A 126 6.40 -5.44 7.36
C ASN A 126 7.88 -5.02 7.31
N ILE A 127 8.34 -4.36 6.23
CA ILE A 127 9.73 -3.86 6.11
C ILE A 127 10.02 -2.73 7.10
N GLY A 128 8.97 -2.14 7.68
CA GLY A 128 9.06 -1.24 8.82
C GLY A 128 9.60 0.16 8.51
N TYR A 129 9.53 1.03 9.52
CA TYR A 129 9.85 2.46 9.41
C TYR A 129 11.32 2.75 9.12
N GLN A 130 12.20 1.75 9.18
CA GLN A 130 13.60 1.95 8.81
C GLN A 130 13.72 2.12 7.30
N VAL A 131 12.95 1.34 6.54
CA VAL A 131 12.96 1.36 5.08
C VAL A 131 11.78 2.19 4.55
N LEU A 132 10.55 1.81 4.87
CA LEU A 132 9.34 2.47 4.39
C LEU A 132 9.04 3.72 5.21
N ASN A 133 9.09 4.89 4.58
CA ASN A 133 8.81 6.18 5.22
C ASN A 133 7.97 7.03 4.28
N GLY A 134 7.11 7.84 4.86
CA GLY A 134 6.43 8.91 4.13
C GLY A 134 7.41 10.03 3.80
N VAL A 135 6.96 10.96 2.97
CA VAL A 135 7.72 12.15 2.63
C VAL A 135 6.91 13.42 2.87
N PRO A 136 7.54 14.51 3.28
CA PRO A 136 6.87 15.80 3.33
C PRO A 136 6.66 16.39 1.93
N ARG A 137 7.53 16.05 0.96
CA ARG A 137 7.52 16.56 -0.42
C ARG A 137 7.86 15.47 -1.42
N ASP A 138 7.33 15.62 -2.61
CA ASP A 138 7.47 14.67 -3.72
C ASP A 138 8.92 14.42 -4.14
N SER A 139 9.75 15.46 -4.16
CA SER A 139 11.17 15.39 -4.52
C SER A 139 12.02 14.58 -3.53
N GLU A 140 11.47 14.23 -2.36
CA GLU A 140 12.14 13.43 -1.34
C GLU A 140 11.91 11.92 -1.53
N LYS A 141 10.99 11.52 -2.43
CA LYS A 141 10.73 10.11 -2.76
C LYS A 141 11.83 9.59 -3.68
N TRP A 142 12.57 8.57 -3.26
CA TRP A 142 13.38 7.82 -4.21
C TRP A 142 12.50 6.93 -5.10
N ASN A 143 11.44 6.34 -4.54
CA ASN A 143 10.52 5.48 -5.27
C ASN A 143 9.06 5.67 -4.84
N ARG A 144 8.24 6.18 -5.76
CA ARG A 144 6.79 6.41 -5.54
C ARG A 144 6.02 5.13 -5.28
N THR A 145 6.36 4.02 -5.91
CA THR A 145 5.65 2.74 -5.74
C THR A 145 5.73 2.25 -4.29
N ILE A 146 6.79 2.58 -3.55
CA ILE A 146 6.93 2.23 -2.14
C ILE A 146 6.05 3.13 -1.28
N VAL A 147 6.22 4.45 -1.40
CA VAL A 147 5.56 5.40 -0.50
C VAL A 147 4.09 5.57 -0.86
N ASP A 148 3.81 5.94 -2.10
CA ASP A 148 2.47 6.22 -2.58
C ASP A 148 1.66 4.92 -2.70
N GLY A 149 2.29 3.85 -3.16
CA GLY A 149 1.68 2.51 -3.23
C GLY A 149 1.25 2.01 -1.85
N ASN A 150 2.17 2.01 -0.86
CA ASN A 150 1.83 1.54 0.49
C ASN A 150 0.75 2.41 1.17
N ALA A 151 0.86 3.74 1.03
CA ALA A 151 -0.13 4.65 1.58
C ALA A 151 -1.52 4.46 0.93
N THR A 152 -1.56 4.23 -0.39
CA THR A 152 -2.79 3.90 -1.12
C THR A 152 -3.39 2.61 -0.60
N SER A 153 -2.59 1.56 -0.43
CA SER A 153 -3.04 0.28 0.10
C SER A 153 -3.57 0.39 1.54
N ALA A 154 -2.96 1.25 2.37
CA ALA A 154 -3.45 1.54 3.71
C ALA A 154 -4.86 2.20 3.68
N LEU A 155 -5.09 3.16 2.79
CA LEU A 155 -6.39 3.78 2.62
C LEU A 155 -7.43 2.80 2.07
N LEU A 156 -7.07 1.98 1.07
CA LEU A 156 -7.97 0.95 0.55
C LEU A 156 -8.35 -0.07 1.63
N LEU A 157 -7.41 -0.45 2.51
CA LEU A 157 -7.70 -1.32 3.65
C LEU A 157 -8.68 -0.66 4.64
N LEU A 158 -8.49 0.62 4.95
CA LEU A 158 -9.42 1.40 5.78
C LEU A 158 -10.82 1.45 5.15
N ILE A 159 -10.91 1.70 3.83
CA ILE A 159 -12.18 1.73 3.11
C ILE A 159 -12.89 0.39 3.19
N ASP A 160 -12.19 -0.71 2.88
CA ASP A 160 -12.76 -2.06 2.88
C ASP A 160 -13.25 -2.48 4.27
N VAL A 161 -12.56 -2.08 5.34
CA VAL A 161 -12.94 -2.42 6.73
C VAL A 161 -14.06 -1.52 7.25
N LEU A 162 -13.94 -0.19 7.07
CA LEU A 162 -14.80 0.80 7.73
C LEU A 162 -16.11 1.08 6.96
N SER A 163 -16.18 0.63 5.71
CA SER A 163 -17.39 0.63 4.88
C SER A 163 -17.90 -0.78 4.55
N ALA A 164 -17.61 -1.78 5.37
CA ALA A 164 -18.08 -3.16 5.14
C ALA A 164 -19.61 -3.34 5.11
N ASP A 165 -20.38 -2.38 5.60
CA ASP A 165 -21.85 -2.33 5.59
C ASP A 165 -22.40 -1.22 4.67
N SER A 166 -21.54 -0.62 3.84
CA SER A 166 -21.89 0.42 2.88
C SER A 166 -21.21 0.18 1.54
N ASP A 167 -21.45 1.06 0.56
CA ASP A 167 -20.91 0.93 -0.80
C ASP A 167 -19.47 1.51 -0.90
N ARG A 168 -18.60 1.12 0.04
CA ARG A 168 -17.19 1.58 0.16
C ARG A 168 -17.03 3.11 0.25
N ASP A 169 -17.95 3.78 0.94
CA ASP A 169 -18.07 5.24 1.03
C ASP A 169 -17.21 5.94 2.11
N PHE A 170 -16.24 5.25 2.73
CA PHE A 170 -15.46 5.81 3.84
C PHE A 170 -14.68 7.05 3.40
N LEU A 171 -14.01 6.99 2.24
CA LEU A 171 -13.20 8.11 1.74
C LEU A 171 -14.07 9.33 1.37
N LYS A 172 -15.29 9.11 0.87
CA LYS A 172 -16.30 10.16 0.68
C LYS A 172 -16.63 10.89 1.98
N ARG A 173 -16.80 10.15 3.09
CA ARG A 173 -17.04 10.75 4.42
C ARG A 173 -15.81 11.50 4.93
N VAL A 174 -14.61 10.98 4.69
CA VAL A 174 -13.34 11.66 5.01
C VAL A 174 -13.22 12.97 4.25
N ASN A 175 -13.47 12.97 2.94
CA ASN A 175 -13.45 14.18 2.12
C ASN A 175 -14.47 15.22 2.61
N ALA A 176 -15.70 14.80 2.95
CA ALA A 176 -16.68 15.71 3.55
C ALA A 176 -16.13 16.37 4.84
N GLY A 177 -15.44 15.62 5.70
CA GLY A 177 -14.80 16.15 6.89
C GLY A 177 -13.62 17.10 6.60
N ILE A 178 -12.83 16.84 5.55
CA ILE A 178 -11.78 17.76 5.07
C ILE A 178 -12.41 19.09 4.61
N LEU A 179 -13.49 19.02 3.83
CA LEU A 179 -14.21 20.21 3.37
C LEU A 179 -14.79 21.02 4.53
N ASP A 180 -15.37 20.34 5.52
CA ASP A 180 -15.94 21.00 6.69
C ASP A 180 -14.86 21.64 7.57
N HIS A 181 -13.69 20.99 7.72
CA HIS A 181 -12.51 21.60 8.35
C HIS A 181 -12.10 22.87 7.62
N TYR A 182 -11.99 22.85 6.29
CA TYR A 182 -11.66 24.03 5.49
C TYR A 182 -12.74 25.13 5.65
N ARG A 183 -14.03 24.79 5.56
CA ARG A 183 -15.13 25.77 5.70
C ARG A 183 -15.16 26.43 7.07
N THR A 184 -14.78 25.70 8.11
CA THR A 184 -14.77 26.16 9.49
C THR A 184 -13.54 27.02 9.80
N THR A 185 -12.37 26.56 9.38
CA THR A 185 -11.09 27.19 9.73
C THR A 185 -10.61 28.21 8.70
N ARG A 186 -11.11 28.11 7.46
CA ARG A 186 -10.59 28.80 6.27
C ARG A 186 -9.11 28.52 5.99
N SER A 187 -8.62 27.38 6.49
CA SER A 187 -7.25 26.92 6.31
C SER A 187 -7.22 25.71 5.38
N VAL A 188 -6.31 25.75 4.41
CA VAL A 188 -6.01 24.60 3.53
C VAL A 188 -5.04 23.63 4.22
N ASP A 189 -4.39 24.08 5.29
CA ASP A 189 -3.53 23.23 6.12
C ASP A 189 -4.40 22.37 7.06
N ILE A 190 -4.11 21.07 7.07
CA ILE A 190 -4.68 20.08 8.00
C ILE A 190 -3.57 19.42 8.81
N SER A 191 -3.72 19.43 10.14
CA SER A 191 -2.77 18.79 11.06
C SER A 191 -2.99 17.29 11.16
N ARG A 192 -2.01 16.57 11.72
CA ARG A 192 -2.15 15.14 12.02
C ARG A 192 -3.33 14.87 12.94
N GLU A 193 -3.53 15.74 13.94
CA GLU A 193 -4.61 15.65 14.92
C GLU A 193 -5.96 15.93 14.26
N ALA A 194 -6.05 16.97 13.43
CA ALA A 194 -7.27 17.30 12.69
C ALA A 194 -7.66 16.19 11.72
N TYR A 195 -6.69 15.67 10.95
CA TYR A 195 -6.96 14.56 10.03
C TYR A 195 -7.31 13.26 10.78
N SER A 196 -6.66 12.96 11.91
CA SER A 196 -7.05 11.83 12.77
C SER A 196 -8.49 11.96 13.26
N ALA A 197 -8.93 13.16 13.63
CA ALA A 197 -10.31 13.42 14.03
C ALA A 197 -11.28 13.19 12.88
N VAL A 198 -10.98 13.69 11.67
CA VAL A 198 -11.77 13.45 10.46
C VAL A 198 -11.91 11.96 10.17
N LEU A 199 -10.81 11.19 10.21
CA LEU A 199 -10.85 9.73 10.01
C LEU A 199 -11.72 9.02 11.05
N ASN A 200 -11.58 9.41 12.32
CA ASN A 200 -12.31 8.80 13.42
C ASN A 200 -13.81 9.11 13.38
N GLU A 201 -14.18 10.35 13.02
CA GLU A 201 -15.57 10.76 12.82
C GLU A 201 -16.19 10.05 11.62
N ALA A 202 -15.47 10.02 10.49
CA ALA A 202 -15.89 9.32 9.28
C ALA A 202 -16.15 7.82 9.56
N ALA A 203 -15.43 7.19 10.49
CA ALA A 203 -15.63 5.79 10.85
C ALA A 203 -16.85 5.52 11.73
N ALA A 204 -17.51 6.57 12.26
CA ALA A 204 -18.70 6.45 13.10
C ALA A 204 -18.53 5.44 14.26
N GLY A 205 -17.37 5.46 14.92
CA GLY A 205 -17.04 4.58 16.05
C GLY A 205 -16.53 3.18 15.68
N LYS A 206 -16.46 2.83 14.39
CA LYS A 206 -15.82 1.59 13.93
C LYS A 206 -14.30 1.64 14.11
N LYS A 207 -13.69 0.46 14.13
CA LYS A 207 -12.26 0.25 14.40
C LYS A 207 -11.61 -0.60 13.33
N ILE A 208 -10.30 -0.40 13.17
CA ILE A 208 -9.42 -1.25 12.36
C ILE A 208 -8.34 -1.84 13.27
N ASP A 209 -8.16 -3.16 13.24
CA ASP A 209 -7.20 -3.90 14.06
C ASP A 209 -7.27 -3.53 15.57
N GLY A 210 -8.49 -3.28 16.06
CA GLY A 210 -8.77 -2.88 17.45
C GLY A 210 -8.53 -1.40 17.79
N GLN A 211 -8.01 -0.61 16.86
CA GLN A 211 -7.65 0.81 17.02
C GLN A 211 -8.64 1.75 16.33
N SER A 212 -8.63 3.02 16.75
CA SER A 212 -9.30 4.06 15.96
C SER A 212 -8.56 4.25 14.61
N PRO A 213 -9.26 4.61 13.52
CA PRO A 213 -8.64 4.78 12.21
C PRO A 213 -7.45 5.74 12.19
N GLY A 214 -7.55 6.88 12.88
CA GLY A 214 -6.45 7.84 13.00
C GLY A 214 -5.25 7.24 13.72
N GLU A 215 -5.47 6.59 14.87
CA GLU A 215 -4.39 5.91 15.60
C GLU A 215 -3.73 4.81 14.76
N TRP A 216 -4.54 3.99 14.08
CA TRP A 216 -4.07 2.91 13.24
C TRP A 216 -3.21 3.43 12.08
N LEU A 217 -3.71 4.39 11.29
CA LEU A 217 -3.00 4.91 10.11
C LEU A 217 -1.66 5.53 10.52
N PHE A 218 -1.67 6.31 11.60
CA PHE A 218 -0.48 6.98 12.08
C PHE A 218 0.47 6.10 12.90
N SER A 219 0.14 4.82 13.10
CA SER A 219 1.05 3.79 13.61
C SER A 219 1.80 3.04 12.50
N GLN A 220 1.42 3.25 11.24
CA GLN A 220 2.02 2.56 10.09
C GLN A 220 3.37 3.19 9.70
N PRO A 221 4.31 2.40 9.12
CA PRO A 221 5.63 2.91 8.71
C PRO A 221 5.58 4.14 7.79
N VAL A 222 4.66 4.14 6.82
CA VAL A 222 4.51 5.24 5.85
C VAL A 222 4.12 6.57 6.48
N ALA A 223 3.56 6.57 7.70
CA ALA A 223 3.26 7.80 8.42
C ALA A 223 4.50 8.47 9.06
N ASN A 224 5.65 7.79 9.06
CA ASN A 224 6.90 8.36 9.54
C ASN A 224 7.59 9.18 8.44
N ILE A 225 7.54 10.51 8.54
CA ILE A 225 8.24 11.42 7.61
C ILE A 225 9.63 11.83 8.08
N ALA A 226 10.00 11.46 9.31
CA ALA A 226 11.29 11.79 9.92
C ALA A 226 12.16 10.54 10.04
N GLY A 227 12.15 9.72 8.98
CA GLY A 227 12.95 8.50 8.88
C GLY A 227 14.41 8.73 9.24
N LYS A 228 15.03 7.76 9.91
CA LYS A 228 16.45 7.85 10.27
C LYS A 228 17.28 7.89 8.97
N THR A 229 18.41 8.60 9.01
CA THR A 229 19.43 8.57 7.95
C THR A 229 20.25 7.30 8.06
N GLY A 230 20.65 6.72 6.94
CA GLY A 230 21.40 5.47 6.92
C GLY A 230 21.33 4.76 5.58
N GLU A 231 21.89 3.55 5.57
CA GLU A 231 21.84 2.62 4.44
C GLU A 231 20.81 1.55 4.75
N TYR A 232 19.96 1.25 3.77
CA TYR A 232 18.79 0.40 3.92
C TYR A 232 18.73 -0.63 2.81
N LEU A 233 18.22 -1.80 3.16
CA LEU A 233 17.96 -2.93 2.26
C LEU A 233 16.55 -3.45 2.57
N ALA A 234 15.79 -3.78 1.53
CA ALA A 234 14.49 -4.42 1.65
C ALA A 234 14.28 -5.47 0.57
N VAL A 235 13.45 -6.45 0.92
CA VAL A 235 12.87 -7.43 0.01
C VAL A 235 11.37 -7.47 0.25
N VAL A 236 10.58 -7.34 -0.81
CA VAL A 236 9.12 -7.37 -0.78
C VAL A 236 8.65 -8.46 -1.75
N PRO A 237 8.12 -9.58 -1.25
CA PRO A 237 7.45 -10.56 -2.10
C PRO A 237 6.22 -9.93 -2.76
N ARG A 238 6.08 -10.11 -4.08
CA ARG A 238 4.94 -9.63 -4.86
C ARG A 238 4.22 -10.83 -5.48
N TYR A 239 2.95 -10.97 -5.14
CA TYR A 239 2.06 -11.96 -5.71
C TYR A 239 1.60 -11.48 -7.10
N SER A 240 1.54 -12.38 -8.09
CA SER A 240 1.00 -11.99 -9.40
C SER A 240 -0.47 -11.68 -9.21
N ALA A 241 -0.78 -10.40 -9.42
CA ALA A 241 -2.13 -9.88 -9.46
C ALA A 241 -2.78 -10.07 -10.83
N GLU A 242 -2.22 -10.93 -11.71
CA GLU A 242 -2.78 -11.16 -13.04
C GLU A 242 -4.19 -11.78 -12.93
N TRP A 243 -5.15 -10.87 -12.81
CA TRP A 243 -6.57 -10.95 -13.14
C TRP A 243 -7.34 -12.09 -12.47
N TYR A 244 -7.73 -11.88 -11.20
CA TYR A 244 -8.71 -12.67 -10.45
C TYR A 244 -8.48 -14.18 -10.39
N GLY A 245 -8.37 -14.70 -9.17
CA GLY A 245 -7.88 -16.04 -8.98
C GLY A 245 -6.35 -16.07 -8.93
N MET A 246 -5.80 -15.15 -8.13
CA MET A 246 -4.39 -15.18 -7.73
C MET A 246 -4.13 -16.45 -6.94
N GLU A 247 -3.05 -17.14 -7.28
CA GLU A 247 -2.45 -18.08 -6.34
C GLU A 247 -1.70 -17.25 -5.31
N LEU A 248 -1.84 -17.61 -4.04
CA LEU A 248 -0.96 -17.07 -3.02
C LEU A 248 0.38 -17.78 -3.19
N PHE A 249 1.13 -17.35 -4.20
CA PHE A 249 2.44 -17.81 -4.58
C PHE A 249 3.16 -16.55 -5.10
N PRO A 250 4.28 -16.13 -4.49
CA PRO A 250 4.96 -14.93 -4.96
C PRO A 250 5.50 -15.21 -6.36
N THR A 251 5.18 -14.34 -7.30
CA THR A 251 5.71 -14.43 -8.65
C THR A 251 7.01 -13.69 -8.79
N ARG A 252 7.24 -12.68 -7.94
CA ARG A 252 8.48 -11.91 -7.92
C ARG A 252 8.86 -11.52 -6.50
N PHE A 253 10.15 -11.29 -6.30
CA PHE A 253 10.72 -10.69 -5.11
C PHE A 253 11.34 -9.37 -5.52
N TRP A 254 10.77 -8.28 -5.00
CA TRP A 254 11.27 -6.96 -5.28
C TRP A 254 12.31 -6.57 -4.25
N VAL A 255 13.54 -6.36 -4.70
CA VAL A 255 14.70 -6.11 -3.85
C VAL A 255 15.28 -4.75 -4.16
N PHE A 256 15.52 -3.97 -3.12
CA PHE A 256 16.10 -2.65 -3.29
C PHE A 256 16.93 -2.22 -2.10
N ALA A 257 17.94 -1.41 -2.41
CA ALA A 257 18.81 -0.81 -1.42
C ALA A 257 18.97 0.69 -1.72
N PHE A 258 18.97 1.51 -0.68
CA PHE A 258 19.13 2.95 -0.81
C PHE A 258 19.82 3.53 0.41
N ARG A 259 20.41 4.70 0.22
CA ARG A 259 20.92 5.56 1.29
C ARG A 259 19.94 6.71 1.51
N ARG A 260 19.51 6.93 2.74
CA ARG A 260 18.80 8.14 3.16
C ARG A 260 19.77 9.10 3.83
N GLU A 261 19.83 10.32 3.30
CA GLU A 261 20.64 11.42 3.83
C GLU A 261 19.76 12.61 4.13
N LYS A 262 20.20 13.48 5.04
CA LYS A 262 19.55 14.77 5.30
C LYS A 262 20.36 15.87 4.63
N LEU A 263 19.82 16.45 3.56
CA LEU A 263 20.45 17.53 2.80
C LEU A 263 19.75 18.85 3.16
N GLY A 264 20.30 19.57 4.12
CA GLY A 264 19.66 20.77 4.66
C GLY A 264 18.44 20.41 5.51
N GLN A 265 17.25 20.85 5.09
CA GLN A 265 15.98 20.55 5.77
C GLN A 265 15.30 19.29 5.23
N ASP A 266 15.77 18.76 4.12
CA ASP A 266 15.04 17.77 3.31
C ASP A 266 15.73 16.42 3.43
N TYR A 267 14.93 15.34 3.42
CA TYR A 267 15.50 14.01 3.27
C TYR A 267 15.68 13.72 1.78
N ARG A 268 16.75 13.01 1.46
CA ARG A 268 16.99 12.50 0.12
C ARG A 268 17.34 11.04 0.21
N GLU A 269 16.68 10.25 -0.62
CA GLU A 269 16.96 8.85 -0.80
C GLU A 269 17.66 8.66 -2.15
N THR A 270 18.74 7.87 -2.16
CA THR A 270 19.51 7.57 -3.37
C THR A 270 19.77 6.08 -3.44
N ALA A 271 19.53 5.46 -4.59
CA ALA A 271 19.76 4.03 -4.79
C ALA A 271 21.22 3.65 -4.49
N LEU A 272 21.41 2.46 -3.91
CA LEU A 272 22.72 1.82 -3.76
C LEU A 272 22.83 0.73 -4.82
N GLU A 273 23.50 1.05 -5.93
CA GLU A 273 23.62 0.18 -7.11
C GLU A 273 24.86 -0.71 -7.04
N GLY A 274 24.80 -1.89 -7.67
CA GLY A 274 25.94 -2.81 -7.79
C GLY A 274 26.32 -3.51 -6.48
N LEU A 275 25.42 -3.58 -5.50
CA LEU A 275 25.64 -4.37 -4.29
C LEU A 275 25.30 -5.84 -4.56
N ASP A 276 26.19 -6.74 -4.16
CA ASP A 276 25.86 -8.16 -4.03
C ASP A 276 24.85 -8.33 -2.90
N VAL A 277 23.61 -8.65 -3.25
CA VAL A 277 22.54 -8.99 -2.30
C VAL A 277 22.32 -10.49 -2.33
N LYS A 278 22.62 -11.16 -1.22
CA LYS A 278 22.28 -12.55 -1.00
C LYS A 278 20.84 -12.66 -0.53
N LEU A 279 20.04 -13.42 -1.27
CA LEU A 279 18.66 -13.76 -0.92
C LEU A 279 18.60 -15.21 -0.46
N THR A 280 18.02 -15.46 0.71
CA THR A 280 17.85 -16.81 1.27
C THR A 280 16.41 -17.02 1.68
N VAL A 281 15.77 -18.10 1.21
CA VAL A 281 14.41 -18.49 1.58
C VAL A 281 14.47 -19.61 2.61
N TYR A 282 13.73 -19.45 3.71
CA TYR A 282 13.59 -20.42 4.78
C TYR A 282 12.14 -20.94 4.85
N ASN A 283 11.99 -22.22 5.15
CA ASN A 283 10.68 -22.82 5.41
C ASN A 283 10.24 -22.61 6.88
N ALA A 284 9.06 -23.12 7.24
CA ALA A 284 8.49 -22.99 8.58
C ALA A 284 9.30 -23.66 9.71
N VAL A 285 10.27 -24.53 9.40
CA VAL A 285 11.14 -25.19 10.38
C VAL A 285 12.59 -24.68 10.32
N ASP A 286 12.79 -23.49 9.75
CA ASP A 286 14.08 -22.79 9.63
C ASP A 286 15.13 -23.50 8.76
N GLU A 287 14.68 -24.36 7.85
CA GLU A 287 15.57 -24.95 6.84
C GLU A 287 15.63 -24.06 5.59
N VAL A 288 16.84 -23.91 5.05
CA VAL A 288 17.07 -23.19 3.80
C VAL A 288 16.46 -23.97 2.64
N VAL A 289 15.48 -23.36 1.98
CA VAL A 289 14.83 -23.88 0.77
C VAL A 289 15.71 -23.62 -0.45
N ARG A 290 16.14 -22.36 -0.61
CA ARG A 290 16.99 -21.91 -1.71
C ARG A 290 17.71 -20.63 -1.34
N GLN A 291 18.81 -20.37 -2.03
CA GLN A 291 19.50 -19.09 -1.97
C GLN A 291 19.98 -18.69 -3.37
N THR A 292 20.04 -17.39 -3.61
CA THR A 292 20.65 -16.81 -4.82
C THR A 292 21.37 -15.51 -4.45
N THR A 293 22.19 -15.02 -5.36
CA THR A 293 22.82 -13.70 -5.26
C THR A 293 22.43 -12.89 -6.47
N ILE A 294 21.96 -11.67 -6.22
CA ILE A 294 21.63 -10.69 -7.25
C ILE A 294 22.45 -9.43 -7.03
N GLN A 295 22.51 -8.60 -8.07
CA GLN A 295 23.12 -7.28 -8.01
C GLN A 295 22.02 -6.25 -7.84
N SER A 296 22.10 -5.37 -6.84
CA SER A 296 21.16 -4.26 -6.71
C SER A 296 21.28 -3.31 -7.92
N ALA A 297 20.17 -2.67 -8.29
CA ALA A 297 20.10 -1.74 -9.40
C ALA A 297 19.61 -0.36 -8.95
N GLY A 298 19.86 0.64 -9.79
CA GLY A 298 19.25 1.96 -9.68
C GLY A 298 17.74 1.97 -9.91
N GLY A 299 17.17 3.17 -9.90
CA GLY A 299 15.75 3.35 -10.21
C GLY A 299 14.84 2.65 -9.21
N MET A 300 13.96 1.76 -9.69
CA MET A 300 12.97 1.08 -8.85
C MET A 300 13.53 -0.10 -8.05
N GLY A 301 14.80 -0.48 -8.19
CA GLY A 301 15.34 -1.73 -7.64
C GLY A 301 15.24 -2.89 -8.63
N VAL A 302 15.45 -4.12 -8.15
CA VAL A 302 15.49 -5.34 -8.96
C VAL A 302 14.32 -6.24 -8.62
N GLU A 303 13.62 -6.73 -9.63
CA GLU A 303 12.67 -7.83 -9.47
C GLU A 303 13.36 -9.15 -9.79
N VAL A 304 13.30 -10.09 -8.84
CA VAL A 304 13.79 -11.46 -8.99
C VAL A 304 12.59 -12.35 -9.20
N ASP A 305 12.57 -13.13 -10.28
CA ASP A 305 11.44 -14.01 -10.51
C ASP A 305 11.38 -15.14 -9.47
N GLY A 306 10.15 -15.54 -9.11
CA GLY A 306 9.92 -16.55 -8.08
C GLY A 306 10.59 -17.90 -8.38
N TRP A 307 10.71 -18.29 -9.66
CA TRP A 307 11.37 -19.53 -10.08
C TRP A 307 12.88 -19.55 -9.84
N GLU A 308 13.52 -18.40 -9.61
CA GLU A 308 14.93 -18.32 -9.21
C GLU A 308 15.12 -18.64 -7.72
N LEU A 309 14.09 -18.41 -6.91
CA LEU A 309 14.13 -18.50 -5.45
C LEU A 309 13.30 -19.66 -4.88
N LEU A 310 12.45 -20.29 -5.68
CA LEU A 310 11.54 -21.34 -5.24
C LEU A 310 11.69 -22.57 -6.15
N PRO A 311 11.78 -23.79 -5.59
CA PRO A 311 11.72 -25.01 -6.38
C PRO A 311 10.29 -25.28 -6.87
N GLU A 312 10.14 -26.01 -7.98
CA GLU A 312 8.83 -26.32 -8.58
C GLU A 312 7.92 -27.12 -7.63
N ASP A 313 8.48 -27.92 -6.73
CA ASP A 313 7.78 -28.81 -5.80
C ASP A 313 7.58 -28.21 -4.39
N ILE A 314 7.75 -26.89 -4.22
CA ILE A 314 7.64 -26.19 -2.93
C ILE A 314 6.28 -26.39 -2.22
N ASN A 315 6.27 -26.87 -0.98
CA ASN A 315 5.01 -27.17 -0.28
C ASN A 315 4.20 -25.92 0.11
N ASP A 316 2.90 -26.08 0.31
CA ASP A 316 2.04 -25.00 0.85
C ASP A 316 2.41 -24.68 2.30
N GLY A 317 2.47 -23.39 2.67
CA GLY A 317 2.87 -22.91 4.00
C GLY A 317 3.41 -21.47 4.01
N ALA A 318 3.89 -21.02 5.16
CA ALA A 318 4.66 -19.78 5.29
C ALA A 318 6.13 -20.01 4.92
N TYR A 319 6.72 -18.96 4.37
CA TYR A 319 8.13 -18.88 4.09
C TYR A 319 8.67 -17.52 4.52
N LEU A 320 9.93 -17.50 4.91
CA LEU A 320 10.68 -16.30 5.25
C LEU A 320 11.70 -16.06 4.15
N VAL A 321 11.79 -14.83 3.64
CA VAL A 321 12.88 -14.39 2.77
C VAL A 321 13.78 -13.44 3.53
N LYS A 322 15.07 -13.75 3.54
CA LYS A 322 16.13 -12.93 4.10
C LYS A 322 16.92 -12.30 2.96
N ALA A 323 17.18 -11.00 3.04
CA ALA A 323 18.14 -10.32 2.17
C ALA A 323 19.32 -9.79 2.98
N GLU A 324 20.53 -10.06 2.50
CA GLU A 324 21.79 -9.67 3.13
C GLU A 324 22.69 -8.97 2.12
N ALA A 325 23.29 -7.85 2.51
CA ALA A 325 24.28 -7.14 1.70
C ALA A 325 25.37 -6.53 2.58
N ASN A 326 26.44 -6.02 1.97
CA ASN A 326 27.48 -5.28 2.68
C ASN A 326 27.72 -3.94 2.00
N VAL A 327 27.74 -2.86 2.78
CA VAL A 327 28.07 -1.50 2.31
C VAL A 327 29.23 -0.99 3.15
N ASP A 328 30.38 -0.78 2.54
CA ASP A 328 31.60 -0.26 3.18
C ASP A 328 31.98 -1.00 4.48
N GLY A 329 31.85 -2.34 4.48
CA GLY A 329 32.14 -3.20 5.63
C GLY A 329 31.00 -3.34 6.63
N LYS A 330 29.87 -2.63 6.46
CA LYS A 330 28.69 -2.73 7.33
C LYS A 330 27.68 -3.72 6.77
N PRO A 331 27.24 -4.73 7.55
CA PRO A 331 26.19 -5.62 7.11
C PRO A 331 24.83 -4.91 7.09
N LEU A 332 24.09 -5.10 6.00
CA LEU A 332 22.67 -4.80 5.90
C LEU A 332 21.90 -6.12 5.88
N GLU A 333 20.84 -6.19 6.66
CA GLU A 333 20.00 -7.38 6.77
C GLU A 333 18.53 -6.97 6.91
N THR A 334 17.66 -7.74 6.27
CA THR A 334 16.22 -7.54 6.33
C THR A 334 15.49 -8.86 6.11
N TYR A 335 14.27 -8.94 6.63
CA TYR A 335 13.42 -10.12 6.56
C TYR A 335 12.04 -9.73 6.06
N ASN A 336 11.45 -10.60 5.27
CA ASN A 336 10.03 -10.52 4.96
C ASN A 336 9.42 -11.92 4.88
N TYR A 337 8.11 -11.99 4.86
CA TYR A 337 7.38 -13.25 4.77
C TYR A 337 6.54 -13.30 3.51
N PHE A 338 6.24 -14.52 3.09
CA PHE A 338 5.22 -14.78 2.09
C PHE A 338 4.55 -16.12 2.38
N VAL A 339 3.44 -16.37 1.69
CA VAL A 339 2.70 -17.61 1.82
C VAL A 339 2.57 -18.29 0.47
N ILE A 340 2.62 -19.62 0.50
CA ILE A 340 2.36 -20.50 -0.63
C ILE A 340 1.09 -21.29 -0.32
N MET A 341 0.06 -21.14 -1.16
CA MET A 341 -1.19 -21.92 -1.05
C MET A 341 -1.68 -22.30 -2.47
N ARG A 342 -1.02 -23.27 -3.10
CA ARG A 342 -1.31 -23.71 -4.47
C ARG A 342 -2.53 -24.62 -4.57
N GLN A 343 -2.81 -25.39 -3.52
CA GLN A 343 -3.97 -26.30 -3.49
C GLN A 343 -5.25 -25.63 -2.98
N ALA A 344 -5.18 -24.39 -2.51
CA ALA A 344 -6.34 -23.64 -2.08
C ALA A 344 -7.10 -23.07 -3.28
N PRO A 345 -8.42 -22.85 -3.17
CA PRO A 345 -9.12 -22.06 -4.16
C PRO A 345 -8.41 -20.70 -4.31
N LYS A 346 -8.25 -20.30 -5.56
CA LYS A 346 -7.60 -19.05 -5.92
C LYS A 346 -8.30 -17.87 -5.24
N VAL A 347 -7.54 -16.83 -4.89
CA VAL A 347 -8.09 -15.64 -4.20
C VAL A 347 -9.03 -14.89 -5.13
N THR A 348 -10.25 -14.68 -4.66
CA THR A 348 -11.31 -13.95 -5.35
C THR A 348 -11.36 -12.48 -4.92
N ILE A 349 -12.16 -11.66 -5.64
CA ILE A 349 -12.43 -10.25 -5.28
C ILE A 349 -12.88 -10.14 -3.82
N GLU A 350 -13.89 -10.94 -3.50
CA GLU A 350 -14.40 -11.12 -2.16
C GLU A 350 -13.84 -12.43 -1.66
N ASP A 351 -13.02 -12.39 -0.62
CA ASP A 351 -12.38 -13.59 -0.09
C ASP A 351 -12.39 -13.50 1.42
N GLU A 352 -13.00 -14.48 2.09
CA GLU A 352 -13.19 -14.46 3.54
C GLU A 352 -11.91 -14.80 4.33
N ARG A 353 -10.81 -15.17 3.66
CA ARG A 353 -9.60 -15.61 4.34
C ARG A 353 -8.80 -14.45 4.93
N LEU A 354 -8.55 -14.55 6.22
CA LEU A 354 -7.46 -13.90 6.92
C LEU A 354 -6.36 -14.96 7.13
N ILE A 355 -5.20 -14.75 6.50
CA ILE A 355 -4.07 -15.67 6.57
C ILE A 355 -3.05 -15.07 7.51
N VAL A 356 -2.82 -15.76 8.61
CA VAL A 356 -1.94 -15.31 9.68
C VAL A 356 -0.61 -16.03 9.57
N VAL A 357 0.46 -15.28 9.37
CA VAL A 357 1.84 -15.74 9.48
C VAL A 357 2.31 -15.52 10.90
N LEU A 358 2.81 -16.57 11.54
CA LEU A 358 3.27 -16.52 12.93
C LEU A 358 4.78 -16.30 12.95
N THR A 359 5.24 -15.22 13.57
CA THR A 359 6.67 -14.89 13.63
C THR A 359 7.11 -14.54 15.05
N ASN A 360 8.42 -14.59 15.29
CA ASN A 360 9.00 -14.00 16.49
C ASN A 360 8.87 -12.47 16.50
N ALA A 361 9.25 -11.85 17.62
CA ALA A 361 9.10 -10.42 17.87
C ALA A 361 9.79 -9.54 16.81
N SER A 362 10.97 -9.99 16.31
CA SER A 362 11.74 -9.29 15.30
C SER A 362 11.27 -9.57 13.86
N GLY A 363 10.42 -10.58 13.65
CA GLY A 363 10.01 -11.05 12.32
C GLY A 363 11.11 -11.82 11.58
N SER A 364 12.15 -12.27 12.27
CA SER A 364 13.31 -12.98 11.71
C SER A 364 13.18 -14.51 11.69
N ALA A 365 12.13 -15.05 12.30
CA ALA A 365 11.85 -16.49 12.31
C ALA A 365 10.35 -16.75 12.33
N LEU A 366 9.93 -17.83 11.66
CA LEU A 366 8.58 -18.37 11.71
C LEU A 366 8.36 -19.17 13.00
N MET A 367 7.15 -19.15 13.53
CA MET A 367 6.78 -19.81 14.80
C MET A 367 5.54 -20.69 14.63
N PRO A 368 5.63 -21.81 13.86
CA PRO A 368 4.49 -22.68 13.57
C PRO A 368 3.85 -23.30 14.82
N GLU A 369 4.62 -23.56 15.87
CA GLU A 369 4.19 -24.23 17.09
C GLU A 369 3.13 -23.45 17.88
N ILE A 370 3.13 -22.11 17.74
CA ILE A 370 2.18 -21.22 18.43
C ILE A 370 0.73 -21.51 18.00
N ALA A 371 0.51 -21.96 16.78
CA ALA A 371 -0.84 -22.22 16.24
C ALA A 371 -1.64 -23.20 17.11
N THR A 372 -0.97 -24.18 17.74
CA THR A 372 -1.61 -25.26 18.51
C THR A 372 -2.29 -24.77 19.80
N GLY A 373 -1.88 -23.61 20.32
CA GLY A 373 -2.42 -23.00 21.54
C GLY A 373 -3.33 -21.79 21.32
N MET A 374 -3.64 -21.48 20.06
CA MET A 374 -4.32 -20.23 19.70
C MET A 374 -5.83 -20.35 19.73
N SER A 375 -6.46 -19.50 20.54
CA SER A 375 -7.90 -19.23 20.49
C SER A 375 -8.19 -18.13 19.48
N VAL A 376 -9.23 -18.32 18.67
CA VAL A 376 -9.69 -17.37 17.67
C VAL A 376 -11.16 -17.06 17.89
N THR A 377 -11.49 -15.78 17.99
CA THR A 377 -12.88 -15.28 18.06
C THR A 377 -13.16 -14.31 16.93
N GLY A 378 -14.43 -14.18 16.51
CA GLY A 378 -14.82 -13.36 15.36
C GLY A 378 -14.60 -14.00 13.98
N GLY A 379 -14.07 -15.23 13.93
CA GLY A 379 -13.90 -16.02 12.71
C GLY A 379 -13.85 -17.51 13.00
N ARG A 380 -13.66 -18.32 11.95
CA ARG A 380 -13.51 -19.78 12.05
C ARG A 380 -12.18 -20.19 11.43
N ILE A 381 -11.35 -20.91 12.18
CA ILE A 381 -10.15 -21.55 11.64
C ILE A 381 -10.59 -22.54 10.55
N SER A 382 -10.14 -22.32 9.33
CA SER A 382 -10.47 -23.13 8.15
C SER A 382 -9.33 -24.06 7.74
N ALA A 383 -8.08 -23.67 8.00
CA ALA A 383 -6.90 -24.51 7.79
C ALA A 383 -5.74 -24.10 8.71
N THR A 384 -4.88 -25.08 9.00
CA THR A 384 -3.57 -24.85 9.62
C THR A 384 -2.53 -25.53 8.73
N LEU A 385 -1.59 -24.76 8.21
CA LEU A 385 -0.47 -25.24 7.40
C LEU A 385 0.85 -24.86 8.09
N PRO A 386 2.01 -25.41 7.71
CA PRO A 386 3.28 -25.06 8.33
C PRO A 386 3.50 -23.54 8.35
N GLY A 387 3.56 -22.96 9.55
CA GLY A 387 3.81 -21.53 9.78
C GLY A 387 2.64 -20.57 9.52
N ILE A 388 1.46 -21.07 9.09
CA ILE A 388 0.27 -20.24 8.90
C ILE A 388 -1.00 -20.80 9.53
N LEU A 389 -1.86 -19.87 9.98
CA LEU A 389 -3.22 -20.13 10.39
C LEU A 389 -4.19 -19.40 9.45
N VAL A 390 -5.12 -20.12 8.83
CA VAL A 390 -6.13 -19.55 7.94
C VAL A 390 -7.45 -19.46 8.69
N VAL A 391 -8.00 -18.25 8.77
CA VAL A 391 -9.27 -17.95 9.44
C VAL A 391 -10.24 -17.36 8.43
N ASN A 392 -11.43 -17.95 8.31
CA ASN A 392 -12.51 -17.35 7.54
C ASN A 392 -13.30 -16.39 8.43
N ALA A 393 -13.47 -15.16 7.96
CA ALA A 393 -14.26 -14.13 8.60
C ALA A 393 -14.94 -13.25 7.55
N LYS A 394 -16.06 -12.64 7.92
CA LYS A 394 -16.74 -11.68 7.04
C LYS A 394 -15.98 -10.35 7.01
N PRO A 395 -16.01 -9.61 5.89
CA PRO A 395 -15.49 -8.24 5.82
C PRO A 395 -16.03 -7.36 6.95
N GLY A 396 -15.18 -6.48 7.48
CA GLY A 396 -15.48 -5.58 8.60
C GLY A 396 -15.49 -6.24 9.98
N VAL A 397 -15.47 -7.57 10.08
CA VAL A 397 -15.47 -8.26 11.38
C VAL A 397 -14.07 -8.24 12.00
N PRO A 398 -13.93 -7.83 13.27
CA PRO A 398 -12.68 -8.00 14.01
C PRO A 398 -12.49 -9.46 14.40
N VAL A 399 -11.33 -10.01 14.09
CA VAL A 399 -10.88 -11.34 14.49
C VAL A 399 -9.84 -11.20 15.60
N THR A 400 -10.08 -11.79 16.76
CA THR A 400 -9.15 -11.73 17.89
C THR A 400 -8.43 -13.06 18.06
N PHE A 401 -7.11 -12.98 18.16
CA PHE A 401 -6.18 -14.10 18.35
C PHE A 401 -5.59 -14.03 19.75
N GLU A 402 -5.68 -15.13 20.50
CA GLU A 402 -5.24 -15.21 21.90
C GLU A 402 -4.37 -16.44 22.14
N VAL A 403 -3.18 -16.25 22.72
CA VAL A 403 -2.28 -17.32 23.18
C VAL A 403 -1.58 -16.87 24.46
N GLY A 404 -1.87 -17.51 25.59
CA GLY A 404 -1.32 -17.08 26.88
C GLY A 404 -1.74 -15.65 27.22
N SER A 405 -0.78 -14.73 27.36
CA SER A 405 -1.03 -13.30 27.57
C SER A 405 -1.06 -12.47 26.28
N PHE A 406 -0.71 -13.07 25.13
CA PHE A 406 -0.76 -12.38 23.85
C PHE A 406 -2.20 -12.29 23.36
N VAL A 407 -2.65 -11.07 23.05
CA VAL A 407 -3.96 -10.79 22.46
C VAL A 407 -3.78 -9.80 21.32
N LYS A 408 -4.24 -10.15 20.13
CA LYS A 408 -4.23 -9.26 18.97
C LYS A 408 -5.54 -9.33 18.20
N THR A 409 -6.09 -8.18 17.86
CA THR A 409 -7.27 -8.07 16.98
C THR A 409 -6.82 -7.62 15.60
N ILE A 410 -7.29 -8.31 14.57
CA ILE A 410 -7.10 -7.96 13.16
C ILE A 410 -8.46 -7.83 12.50
N SER A 411 -8.67 -6.75 11.75
CA SER A 411 -9.86 -6.54 10.94
C SER A 411 -9.73 -7.22 9.58
N LYS A 412 -10.82 -7.85 9.15
CA LYS A 412 -10.93 -8.49 7.85
C LYS A 412 -11.42 -7.50 6.79
N PRO A 413 -10.67 -7.22 5.70
CA PRO A 413 -11.16 -6.39 4.58
C PRO A 413 -12.07 -7.19 3.65
N LEU A 414 -12.45 -6.64 2.49
CA LEU A 414 -13.24 -7.35 1.47
C LEU A 414 -12.44 -8.49 0.83
N THR A 415 -11.16 -8.25 0.58
CA THR A 415 -10.20 -9.18 -0.04
C THR A 415 -9.55 -10.09 0.97
N ALA A 416 -8.82 -11.11 0.51
CA ALA A 416 -7.91 -11.84 1.39
C ALA A 416 -6.89 -10.87 2.00
N ARG A 417 -6.46 -11.15 3.23
CA ARG A 417 -5.40 -10.40 3.92
C ARG A 417 -4.37 -11.37 4.47
N VAL A 418 -3.09 -11.11 4.21
CA VAL A 418 -1.97 -11.92 4.71
C VAL A 418 -1.21 -11.08 5.72
N VAL A 419 -1.35 -11.38 7.01
CA VAL A 419 -0.82 -10.55 8.10
C VAL A 419 0.16 -11.34 8.96
N SER A 420 1.25 -10.71 9.40
CA SER A 420 2.11 -11.29 10.44
C SER A 420 1.64 -10.95 11.85
N LEU A 421 1.53 -11.95 12.72
CA LEU A 421 1.44 -11.78 14.16
C LEU A 421 2.82 -12.04 14.78
N ARG A 422 3.39 -11.00 15.41
CA ARG A 422 4.72 -11.03 16.03
C ARG A 422 4.61 -11.35 17.52
N PHE A 423 5.20 -12.46 17.95
CA PHE A 423 5.13 -12.94 19.34
C PHE A 423 6.38 -12.57 20.14
N PRO A 424 6.23 -12.12 21.40
CA PRO A 424 7.33 -11.71 22.26
C PRO A 424 8.23 -12.86 22.73
#